data_AF-A0A1C9U4J0-F1
#
_entry.id   AF-A0A1C9U4J0-F1
#
_cell.length_a   1.000
_cell.length_b   1.000
_cell.length_c   1.000
_cell.angle_alpha   90.00
_cell.angle_beta   90.00
_cell.angle_gamma   90.00
#
_symmetry.space_group_name_H-M   'P 1'
#
loop_
_entity.id
_entity.type
_entity.pdbx_description
1 polymer ?
#
loop_
_entity_poly.entity_id
_entity_poly.type
_entity_poly.pdbx_seq_one_letter_code
_entity_poly.pdbx_strand_id
1 'polypeptide(L)'
;MIFEVAPGVLTEHGKTKNPWPNVDAQSGVIQMYYGLTEYDFYTVLFGVGRALGCMANITWDRGLGYALERPKSVTTAMLEKWAEEGGRKF
;
A
#
# COMPACT_ATOMS: atom_id res chain seq x y z
N MET A 1 -3.56 -11.95 -23.16
CA MET A 1 -2.53 -11.12 -23.80
C MET A 1 -1.60 -10.40 -22.81
N ILE A 2 -2.00 -9.33 -22.09
CA ILE A 2 -1.07 -8.63 -21.16
C ILE A 2 -0.60 -9.53 -20.01
N PHE A 3 -1.53 -10.25 -19.38
CA PHE A 3 -1.22 -11.17 -18.26
C PHE A 3 -0.24 -12.29 -18.64
N GLU A 4 -0.26 -12.76 -19.88
CA GLU A 4 0.60 -13.85 -20.37
C GLU A 4 1.98 -13.35 -20.82
N VAL A 5 2.05 -12.15 -21.41
CA VAL A 5 3.27 -11.64 -22.05
C VAL A 5 4.11 -10.80 -21.08
N ALA A 6 3.49 -9.88 -20.33
CA ALA A 6 4.21 -8.91 -19.53
C ALA A 6 5.11 -9.54 -18.46
N PRO A 7 4.71 -10.61 -17.73
CA PRO A 7 5.58 -11.21 -16.73
C PRO A 7 6.88 -11.79 -17.30
N GLY A 8 6.82 -12.39 -18.50
CA GLY A 8 8.00 -12.92 -19.19
C GLY A 8 8.99 -11.82 -19.56
N VAL A 9 8.49 -10.75 -20.20
CA VAL A 9 9.31 -9.58 -20.59
C VAL A 9 9.96 -8.92 -19.36
N LEU A 10 9.20 -8.74 -18.27
CA LEU A 10 9.70 -8.12 -17.04
C LEU A 10 10.75 -8.99 -16.34
N THR A 11 10.64 -10.32 -16.44
CA THR A 11 11.61 -11.27 -15.91
C THR A 11 12.92 -11.21 -16.71
N GLU A 12 12.83 -11.23 -18.04
CA GLU A 12 14.00 -11.17 -18.93
C GLU A 12 14.77 -9.85 -18.77
N HIS A 13 14.06 -8.73 -18.62
CA HIS A 13 14.67 -7.43 -18.38
C HIS A 13 15.40 -7.31 -17.02
N GLY A 14 15.07 -8.15 -16.03
CA GLY A 14 15.85 -8.31 -14.80
C GLY A 14 15.78 -7.17 -13.76
N LYS A 15 15.05 -6.07 -14.02
CA LYS A 15 14.88 -4.98 -13.03
C LYS A 15 13.68 -5.18 -12.09
N THR A 16 12.72 -6.00 -12.48
CA THR A 16 11.47 -6.19 -11.72
C THR A 16 11.65 -7.30 -10.69
N LYS A 17 11.45 -6.99 -9.41
CA LYS A 17 11.57 -7.98 -8.32
C LYS A 17 10.46 -9.05 -8.37
N ASN A 18 9.23 -8.64 -8.66
CA ASN A 18 8.09 -9.53 -8.80
C ASN A 18 7.29 -9.11 -10.05
N PRO A 19 7.23 -9.94 -11.10
CA PRO A 19 6.70 -9.56 -12.40
C PRO A 19 5.17 -9.72 -12.53
N TRP A 20 4.47 -10.10 -11.46
CA TRP A 20 3.04 -10.38 -11.50
C TRP A 20 2.17 -9.15 -11.22
N PRO A 21 0.98 -9.06 -11.84
CA PRO A 21 0.06 -7.94 -11.63
C PRO A 21 -0.65 -8.03 -10.28
N ASN A 22 -1.27 -6.93 -9.88
CA ASN A 22 -2.15 -6.84 -8.72
C ASN A 22 -3.61 -6.58 -9.13
N VAL A 23 -4.50 -6.38 -8.15
CA VAL A 23 -5.93 -6.16 -8.37
C VAL A 23 -6.24 -4.95 -9.27
N ASP A 24 -5.40 -3.91 -9.22
CA ASP A 24 -5.61 -2.65 -9.94
C ASP A 24 -5.34 -2.78 -11.44
N ALA A 25 -4.62 -3.84 -11.86
CA ALA A 25 -4.41 -4.15 -13.27
C ALA A 25 -5.69 -4.60 -14.00
N GLN A 26 -6.75 -4.99 -13.27
CA GLN A 26 -7.96 -5.59 -13.84
C GLN A 26 -9.27 -4.93 -13.38
N SER A 27 -9.30 -4.34 -12.18
CA SER A 27 -10.54 -3.81 -11.59
C SER A 27 -11.20 -2.72 -12.45
N GLY A 28 -10.41 -1.85 -13.10
CA GLY A 28 -10.92 -0.74 -13.90
C GLY A 28 -11.63 -1.14 -15.20
N VAL A 29 -11.15 -2.18 -15.90
CA VAL A 29 -11.79 -2.64 -17.15
C VAL A 29 -13.15 -3.28 -16.91
N ILE A 30 -13.35 -3.90 -15.74
CA ILE A 30 -14.63 -4.47 -15.33
C ILE A 30 -15.64 -3.35 -15.05
N GLN A 31 -15.22 -2.33 -14.28
CA GLN A 31 -16.06 -1.16 -13.98
C GLN A 31 -16.51 -0.45 -15.26
N MET A 32 -15.55 -0.18 -16.15
CA MET A 32 -15.80 0.44 -17.45
C MET A 32 -16.76 -0.39 -18.32
N TYR A 33 -16.57 -1.71 -18.38
CA TYR A 33 -17.44 -2.60 -19.17
C TYR A 33 -18.91 -2.53 -18.74
N TYR A 34 -19.16 -2.36 -17.43
CA TYR A 34 -20.50 -2.24 -16.87
C TYR A 34 -21.02 -0.79 -16.81
N GLY A 35 -20.34 0.15 -17.46
CA GLY A 35 -20.82 1.52 -17.66
C GLY A 35 -20.40 2.53 -16.59
N LEU A 36 -19.51 2.17 -15.67
CA LEU A 36 -18.87 3.14 -14.78
C LEU A 36 -17.62 3.69 -15.47
N THR A 37 -17.72 4.88 -16.05
CA THR A 37 -16.66 5.46 -16.90
C THR A 37 -15.98 6.68 -16.26
N GLU A 38 -16.46 7.09 -15.10
CA GLU A 38 -15.96 8.23 -14.33
C GLU A 38 -14.76 7.79 -13.50
N TYR A 39 -13.56 7.77 -14.12
CA TYR A 39 -12.33 7.29 -13.46
C TYR A 39 -12.04 7.99 -12.12
N ASP A 40 -12.35 9.28 -11.99
CA ASP A 40 -12.18 10.04 -10.74
C ASP A 40 -13.06 9.49 -9.60
N PHE A 41 -14.13 8.75 -9.91
CA PHE A 41 -15.01 8.13 -8.92
C PHE A 41 -14.48 6.78 -8.41
N TYR A 42 -13.51 6.15 -9.08
CA TYR A 42 -13.06 4.79 -8.73
C TYR A 42 -12.49 4.70 -7.31
N THR A 43 -11.85 5.77 -6.82
CA THR A 43 -11.32 5.81 -5.45
C THR A 43 -12.44 5.83 -4.40
N VAL A 44 -13.65 6.31 -4.74
CA VAL A 44 -14.82 6.21 -3.84
C VAL A 44 -15.19 4.74 -3.62
N LEU A 45 -15.26 3.95 -4.70
CA LEU A 45 -15.52 2.51 -4.61
C LEU A 45 -14.45 1.79 -3.79
N PHE A 46 -13.19 2.18 -3.97
CA PHE A 46 -12.09 1.66 -3.17
C PHE A 46 -12.28 1.98 -1.67
N GLY A 47 -12.65 3.21 -1.34
CA GLY A 47 -12.95 3.63 0.03
C GLY A 47 -14.05 2.80 0.68
N VAL A 48 -15.14 2.53 -0.04
CA VAL A 48 -16.24 1.68 0.42
C VAL A 48 -15.76 0.25 0.70
N GLY A 49 -14.99 -0.35 -0.21
CA GLY A 49 -14.43 -1.68 0.00
C GLY A 49 -13.47 -1.74 1.19
N ARG A 50 -12.62 -0.71 1.35
CA ARG A 50 -11.66 -0.61 2.45
C ARG A 50 -12.33 -0.43 3.82
N ALA A 51 -13.50 0.20 3.87
CA ALA A 51 -14.24 0.41 5.11
C ALA A 51 -14.55 -0.90 5.84
N LEU A 52 -14.83 -1.99 5.13
CA LEU A 52 -15.13 -3.29 5.75
C LEU A 52 -13.98 -3.78 6.64
N GLY A 53 -12.74 -3.70 6.17
CA GLY A 53 -11.55 -4.10 6.93
C GLY A 53 -11.19 -3.11 8.03
N CYS A 54 -11.15 -1.82 7.71
CA CYS A 54 -10.77 -0.78 8.66
C CYS A 54 -11.75 -0.68 9.84
N MET A 55 -13.06 -0.78 9.57
CA MET A 55 -14.08 -0.70 10.62
C MET A 55 -14.15 -1.97 11.47
N ALA A 56 -13.88 -3.15 10.89
CA ALA A 56 -13.71 -4.36 11.67
C ALA A 56 -12.51 -4.24 12.63
N ASN A 57 -11.37 -3.75 12.13
CA ASN A 57 -10.16 -3.61 12.94
C ASN A 57 -10.34 -2.57 14.05
N ILE A 58 -10.90 -1.39 13.75
CA ILE A 58 -11.07 -0.33 14.77
C ILE A 58 -12.02 -0.79 15.89
N THR A 59 -13.02 -1.62 15.57
CA THR A 59 -13.92 -2.21 16.58
C THR A 59 -13.12 -3.04 17.58
N TRP A 60 -12.21 -3.89 17.10
CA TRP A 60 -11.33 -4.69 17.94
C TRP A 60 -10.29 -3.86 18.68
N ASP A 61 -9.72 -2.84 18.06
CA ASP A 61 -8.77 -1.93 18.72
C ASP A 61 -9.42 -1.27 19.96
N ARG A 62 -10.73 -0.97 19.90
CA ARG A 62 -11.49 -0.45 21.05
C ARG A 62 -11.82 -1.56 22.06
N GLY A 63 -12.26 -2.72 21.58
CA GLY A 63 -12.53 -3.87 22.44
C GLY A 63 -11.32 -4.34 23.26
N LEU A 64 -10.11 -4.24 22.69
CA LEU A 64 -8.84 -4.59 23.33
C LEU A 64 -8.18 -3.44 24.09
N GLY A 65 -8.73 -2.22 24.02
CA GLY A 65 -8.21 -1.07 24.74
C GLY A 65 -6.82 -0.61 24.29
N TYR A 66 -6.48 -0.71 22.99
CA TYR A 66 -5.19 -0.24 22.49
C TYR A 66 -4.98 1.25 22.76
N ALA A 67 -3.78 1.58 23.24
CA ALA A 67 -3.37 2.94 23.57
C ALA A 67 -3.14 3.80 22.32
N LEU A 68 -2.93 5.11 22.53
CA LEU A 68 -2.60 6.05 21.46
C LEU A 68 -1.30 5.66 20.75
N GLU A 69 -1.37 5.51 19.42
CA GLU A 69 -0.18 5.43 18.57
C GLU A 69 0.58 6.76 18.61
N ARG A 70 1.80 6.75 19.17
CA ARG A 70 2.63 7.95 19.36
C ARG A 70 4.10 7.69 18.99
N PRO A 71 4.42 7.50 17.69
CA PRO A 71 5.79 7.38 17.24
C PRO A 71 6.56 8.70 17.46
N LYS A 72 7.87 8.59 17.69
CA LYS A 72 8.74 9.76 17.87
C LYS A 72 9.31 10.19 16.51
N SER A 73 9.02 11.42 16.10
CA SER A 73 9.68 12.05 14.96
C SER A 73 11.11 12.48 15.33
N VAL A 74 12.01 12.36 14.36
CA VAL A 74 13.41 12.79 14.45
C VAL A 74 13.78 13.54 13.17
N THR A 75 14.73 14.48 13.26
CA THR A 75 15.26 15.20 12.10
C THR A 75 16.55 14.57 11.62
N THR A 76 16.97 14.88 10.39
CA THR A 76 18.27 14.43 9.86
C THR A 76 19.43 14.82 10.76
N ALA A 77 19.47 16.06 11.27
CA ALA A 77 20.51 16.52 12.19
C ALA A 77 20.58 15.70 13.49
N MET A 78 19.44 15.23 14.01
CA MET A 78 19.43 14.33 15.17
C MET A 78 20.05 12.97 14.84
N LEU A 79 19.81 12.45 13.63
CA LEU A 79 20.36 11.18 13.15
C LEU A 79 21.86 11.29 12.86
N GLU A 80 22.32 12.39 12.26
CA GLU A 80 23.74 12.68 12.02
C GLU A 80 24.50 12.74 13.34
N LYS A 81 24.00 13.52 14.29
CA LYS A 81 24.55 13.59 15.64
C LYS A 81 24.59 12.21 16.32
N TRP A 82 23.51 11.44 16.22
CA TRP A 82 23.48 10.09 16.79
C TRP A 82 24.52 9.15 16.14
N ALA A 83 24.71 9.25 14.82
CA ALA A 83 25.73 8.49 14.10
C ALA A 83 27.16 8.90 14.50
N GLU A 84 27.43 10.21 14.64
CA GLU A 84 28.71 10.75 15.13
C GLU A 84 29.04 10.29 16.55
N GLU A 85 28.03 10.19 17.43
CA GLU A 85 28.19 9.72 18.82
C GLU A 85 28.42 8.19 18.95
N GLY A 86 28.50 7.49 17.82
CA GLY A 86 28.79 6.06 17.72
C GLY A 86 27.55 5.18 17.56
N GLY A 87 26.39 5.77 17.25
CA GLY A 87 25.16 5.04 16.93
C GLY A 87 24.63 4.14 18.05
N ARG A 88 24.05 3.00 17.69
CA ARG A 88 23.52 2.03 18.65
C ARG A 88 24.68 1.32 19.35
N LYS A 89 24.83 1.58 20.65
CA LYS A 89 25.78 0.85 21.52
C LYS A 89 25.08 -0.40 22.04
N PHE A 90 25.73 -1.56 21.86
CA PHE A 90 25.29 -2.85 22.39
C PHE A 90 25.67 -2.97 23.86
#